data_AF-A0A924QCR5-F1
#
_entry.id   AF-A0A924QCR5-F1
#
_cell.length_a   1.000
_cell.length_b   1.000
_cell.length_c   1.000
_cell.angle_alpha   90.00
_cell.angle_beta   90.00
_cell.angle_gamma   90.00
#
_symmetry.space_group_name_H-M   'P 1'
#
loop_
_entity.id
_entity.type
_entity.pdbx_description
1 polymer ?
#
loop_
_entity_poly.entity_id
_entity_poly.type
_entity_poly.pdbx_seq_one_letter_code
_entity_poly.pdbx_strand_id
1 'polypeptide(L)'
;MPVIAQAIEEPAFEVVRKIDNVEIRRYAPYVVAEVTVNASADEAGNQAFPILAGYIFGKNKGERKMAMTAPVIQSSAPVIQSSAPVKLDMTAPVTQVAVPGGYLVQFVLPKNVSLTSAPEPVDPRVKLREIAAASWAVITYSGTWSQSNFDENLGALRKALKTADIATQGEPVLSRYNGPFTPWFMRRNEVWLALR
;
A
#
# COMPACT_ATOMS: atom_id res chain seq x y z
N MET A 1 1.55 28.47 -9.38
CA MET A 1 2.21 27.91 -8.18
C MET A 1 2.90 26.62 -8.59
N PRO A 2 4.17 26.40 -8.23
CA PRO A 2 4.88 25.19 -8.66
C PRO A 2 4.21 23.99 -7.99
N VAL A 3 3.81 23.02 -8.80
CA VAL A 3 3.41 21.69 -8.31
C VAL A 3 4.69 21.06 -7.78
N ILE A 4 4.86 21.03 -6.46
CA ILE A 4 5.90 20.22 -5.86
C ILE A 4 5.52 18.78 -6.18
N ALA A 5 6.19 18.19 -7.17
CA ALA A 5 6.28 16.75 -7.31
C ALA A 5 7.05 16.25 -6.09
N GLN A 6 6.36 16.13 -4.95
CA GLN A 6 6.89 15.44 -3.78
C GLN A 6 7.14 14.02 -4.26
N ALA A 7 8.39 13.56 -4.19
CA ALA A 7 8.73 12.16 -4.40
C ALA A 7 8.01 11.37 -3.31
N ILE A 8 6.81 10.89 -3.62
CA ILE A 8 6.03 10.04 -2.72
C ILE A 8 6.80 8.73 -2.62
N GLU A 9 7.06 8.30 -1.39
CA GLU A 9 7.84 7.09 -1.17
C GLU A 9 7.06 5.85 -1.63
N GLU A 10 7.73 4.95 -2.36
CA GLU A 10 7.16 3.70 -2.89
C GLU A 10 7.92 2.47 -2.34
N PRO A 11 7.25 1.31 -2.16
CA PRO A 11 7.92 0.05 -1.84
C PRO A 11 9.08 -0.23 -2.79
N ALA A 12 10.20 -0.71 -2.24
CA ALA A 12 11.35 -1.07 -3.07
C ALA A 12 11.04 -2.34 -3.88
N PHE A 13 11.33 -2.30 -5.18
CA PHE A 13 11.21 -3.45 -6.06
C PHE A 13 12.30 -3.48 -7.12
N GLU A 14 12.51 -4.67 -7.67
CA GLU A 14 13.36 -4.92 -8.83
C GLU A 14 12.50 -5.44 -9.98
N VAL A 15 12.76 -4.96 -11.20
CA VAL A 15 12.13 -5.53 -12.41
C VAL A 15 12.93 -6.76 -12.83
N VAL A 16 12.33 -7.93 -12.67
CA VAL A 16 12.95 -9.22 -13.02
C VAL A 16 12.77 -9.54 -14.49
N ARG A 17 11.64 -9.14 -15.08
CA ARG A 17 11.32 -9.40 -16.50
C ARG A 17 10.33 -8.36 -17.03
N LYS A 18 10.39 -8.06 -18.33
CA LYS A 18 9.35 -7.31 -19.04
C LYS A 18 8.74 -8.17 -20.15
N ILE A 19 7.43 -8.06 -20.33
CA ILE A 19 6.63 -8.78 -21.33
C ILE A 19 5.64 -7.76 -21.89
N ASP A 20 5.91 -7.24 -23.09
CA ASP A 20 5.16 -6.12 -23.66
C ASP A 20 5.08 -4.92 -22.68
N ASN A 21 3.88 -4.55 -22.25
CA ASN A 21 3.60 -3.50 -21.28
C ASN A 21 3.45 -4.02 -19.83
N VAL A 22 3.80 -5.28 -19.58
CA VAL A 22 3.78 -5.92 -18.26
C VAL A 22 5.18 -6.05 -17.70
N GLU A 23 5.34 -5.68 -16.43
CA GLU A 23 6.57 -5.87 -15.67
C GLU A 23 6.38 -6.94 -14.60
N ILE A 24 7.30 -7.89 -14.56
CA ILE A 24 7.44 -8.81 -13.44
C ILE A 24 8.36 -8.18 -12.42
N ARG A 25 7.82 -7.79 -11.27
CA ARG A 25 8.52 -7.09 -10.21
C ARG A 25 8.68 -7.99 -8.99
N ARG A 26 9.84 -7.94 -8.34
CA ARG A 26 10.07 -8.55 -7.02
C ARG A 26 10.12 -7.44 -5.98
N TYR A 27 9.18 -7.44 -5.05
CA TYR A 27 9.11 -6.46 -3.97
C TYR A 27 9.86 -6.99 -2.74
N ALA A 28 10.60 -6.09 -2.08
CA ALA A 28 11.10 -6.31 -0.73
C ALA A 28 9.92 -6.33 0.28
N PRO A 29 10.10 -6.85 1.50
CA PRO A 29 9.07 -6.74 2.54
C PRO A 29 8.76 -5.28 2.85
N TYR A 30 7.49 -4.97 3.13
CA TYR A 30 7.04 -3.64 3.53
C TYR A 30 5.85 -3.73 4.48
N VAL A 31 5.61 -2.65 5.23
CA VAL A 31 4.49 -2.57 6.18
C VAL A 31 3.36 -1.78 5.56
N VAL A 32 2.13 -2.20 5.84
CA VAL A 32 0.92 -1.50 5.44
C VAL A 32 0.01 -1.23 6.63
N ALA A 33 -0.73 -0.14 6.55
CA ALA A 33 -1.96 0.06 7.31
C ALA A 33 -3.15 -0.30 6.42
N GLU A 34 -4.01 -1.19 6.88
CA GLU A 34 -5.13 -1.73 6.09
C GLU A 34 -6.47 -1.61 6.83
N VAL A 35 -7.54 -1.43 6.05
CA VAL A 35 -8.92 -1.43 6.54
C VAL A 35 -9.81 -2.14 5.53
N THR A 36 -10.78 -2.91 6.04
CA THR A 36 -11.82 -3.53 5.22
C THR A 36 -13.08 -2.68 5.29
N VAL A 37 -13.64 -2.34 4.13
CA VAL A 37 -14.88 -1.58 4.00
C VAL A 37 -15.89 -2.39 3.18
N ASN A 38 -17.14 -2.42 3.66
CA ASN A 38 -18.24 -3.06 2.96
C ASN A 38 -18.87 -2.05 1.99
N ALA A 39 -18.28 -1.93 0.81
CA ALA A 39 -18.66 -0.96 -0.22
C ALA A 39 -18.37 -1.52 -1.62
N SER A 40 -18.87 -0.84 -2.65
CA SER A 40 -18.49 -1.10 -4.04
C SER A 40 -17.02 -0.73 -4.30
N ALA A 41 -16.46 -1.17 -5.43
CA ALA A 41 -15.07 -0.88 -5.78
C ALA A 41 -14.78 0.63 -5.87
N ASP A 42 -15.73 1.39 -6.41
CA ASP A 42 -15.60 2.83 -6.60
C ASP A 42 -15.69 3.61 -5.28
N GLU A 43 -16.48 3.10 -4.33
CA GLU A 43 -16.72 3.74 -3.03
C GLU A 43 -15.69 3.32 -1.98
N ALA A 44 -15.11 2.13 -2.09
CA ALA A 44 -14.20 1.57 -1.10
C ALA A 44 -13.02 2.51 -0.81
N GLY A 45 -12.39 3.05 -1.85
CA GLY A 45 -11.31 4.03 -1.71
C GLY A 45 -11.75 5.29 -0.98
N ASN A 46 -12.93 5.83 -1.28
CA ASN A 46 -13.45 7.04 -0.66
C ASN A 46 -13.83 6.85 0.81
N GLN A 47 -14.31 5.65 1.19
CA GLN A 47 -14.63 5.32 2.57
C GLN A 47 -13.38 5.00 3.40
N ALA A 48 -12.41 4.30 2.83
CA ALA A 48 -11.18 3.89 3.52
C ALA A 48 -10.18 5.05 3.67
N PHE A 49 -10.08 5.93 2.68
CA PHE A 49 -9.06 6.99 2.65
C PHE A 49 -9.10 7.89 3.90
N PRO A 50 -10.24 8.43 4.37
CA PRO A 50 -10.27 9.28 5.57
C PRO A 50 -9.85 8.54 6.85
N ILE A 51 -10.08 7.22 6.92
CA ILE A 51 -9.72 6.38 8.07
C ILE A 51 -8.19 6.22 8.11
N LEU A 52 -7.60 5.77 6.99
CA LEU A 52 -6.16 5.55 6.85
C LEU A 52 -5.37 6.87 6.89
N ALA A 53 -5.87 7.93 6.25
CA ALA A 53 -5.30 9.27 6.34
C ALA A 53 -5.35 9.78 7.78
N GLY A 54 -6.45 9.53 8.51
CA GLY A 54 -6.53 9.84 9.93
C GLY A 54 -5.39 9.23 10.72
N TYR A 55 -5.10 7.94 10.51
CA TYR A 55 -3.98 7.25 11.14
C TYR A 55 -2.62 7.90 10.81
N ILE A 56 -2.34 8.16 9.52
CA ILE A 56 -1.09 8.76 9.03
C ILE A 56 -0.91 10.18 9.59
N PHE A 57 -1.97 10.98 9.68
CA PHE A 57 -1.90 12.37 10.12
C PHE A 57 -2.05 12.56 11.64
N GLY A 58 -1.89 11.50 12.44
CA GLY A 58 -1.78 11.60 13.89
C GLY A 58 -2.99 11.11 14.69
N LYS A 59 -3.90 10.31 14.12
CA LYS A 59 -4.89 9.53 14.91
C LYS A 59 -4.30 8.18 15.32
N ASN A 60 -3.12 8.23 15.94
CA ASN A 60 -2.40 7.08 16.48
C ASN A 60 -1.89 7.41 17.90
N LYS A 61 -1.52 6.39 18.67
CA LYS A 61 -1.09 6.53 20.07
C LYS A 61 0.39 6.93 20.22
N GLY A 62 1.07 7.27 19.14
CA GLY A 62 2.53 7.43 19.12
C GLY A 62 3.28 6.10 19.09
N GLU A 63 4.55 6.12 19.51
CA GLU A 63 5.41 4.93 19.48
C GLU A 63 4.88 3.80 20.39
N ARG A 64 4.99 2.56 19.90
CA ARG A 64 4.60 1.37 20.64
C ARG A 64 5.56 1.18 21.82
N LYS A 65 5.05 1.24 23.07
CA LYS A 65 5.81 0.84 24.25
C LYS A 65 6.17 -0.64 24.11
N MET A 66 7.44 -0.95 23.85
CA MET A 66 7.99 -2.29 24.05
C MET A 66 7.86 -2.61 25.54
N ALA A 67 7.07 -3.64 25.89
CA ALA A 67 7.03 -4.14 27.25
C ALA A 67 8.45 -4.60 27.64
N MET A 68 8.94 -4.13 28.79
CA MET A 68 10.24 -4.48 29.33
C MET A 68 10.44 -6.00 29.39
N THR A 69 11.45 -6.52 28.70
CA THR A 69 12.05 -7.82 29.05
C THR A 69 13.40 -7.53 29.70
N ALA A 70 13.51 -7.83 30.99
CA ALA A 70 14.70 -7.65 31.81
C ALA A 70 15.67 -8.84 31.68
N PRO A 71 16.98 -8.70 32.01
CA PRO A 71 17.63 -7.56 32.64
C PRO A 71 18.56 -6.76 31.69
N VAL A 72 18.59 -5.44 31.88
CA VAL A 72 19.45 -4.50 31.15
C VAL A 72 20.72 -4.26 31.96
N ILE A 73 21.86 -4.69 31.43
CA ILE A 73 23.18 -4.24 31.87
C ILE A 73 23.33 -2.78 31.42
N GLN A 74 23.80 -1.93 32.35
CA GLN A 74 23.95 -0.49 32.22
C GLN A 74 24.54 -0.06 30.87
N SER A 75 23.75 0.69 30.10
CA SER A 75 24.26 1.66 29.13
C SER A 75 23.24 2.79 29.05
N SER A 76 23.65 3.92 29.61
CA SER A 76 22.96 5.19 29.66
C SER A 76 22.66 5.73 28.26
N ALA A 77 21.42 5.59 27.82
CA ALA A 77 20.77 6.49 26.88
C ALA A 77 19.32 6.69 27.37
N PRO A 78 18.81 7.93 27.48
CA PRO A 78 17.42 8.14 27.86
C PRO A 78 16.52 7.61 26.74
N VAL A 79 15.75 6.56 27.04
CA VAL A 79 14.62 6.14 26.20
C VAL A 79 13.54 7.19 26.37
N ILE A 80 13.41 8.11 25.41
CA ILE A 80 12.33 9.09 25.40
C ILE A 80 11.03 8.35 25.05
N GLN A 81 10.22 8.11 26.08
CA GLN A 81 8.83 7.71 25.96
C GLN A 81 8.02 8.90 25.44
N SER A 82 7.66 8.90 24.16
CA SER A 82 6.66 9.84 23.64
C SER A 82 5.38 9.10 23.28
N SER A 83 4.41 9.12 24.21
CA SER A 83 3.01 8.69 23.99
C SER A 83 2.18 9.75 23.24
N ALA A 84 2.85 10.58 22.43
CA ALA A 84 2.23 11.65 21.68
C ALA A 84 1.96 11.16 20.25
N PRO A 85 0.84 11.54 19.62
CA PRO A 85 0.58 11.16 18.25
C PRO A 85 1.67 11.64 17.28
N VAL A 86 2.09 10.75 16.38
CA VAL A 86 3.14 11.02 15.39
C VAL A 86 2.53 11.12 14.00
N LYS A 87 3.00 12.07 13.19
CA LYS A 87 2.65 12.15 11.77
C LYS A 87 3.62 11.29 10.96
N LEU A 88 3.08 10.46 10.08
CA LEU A 88 3.83 9.67 9.12
C LEU A 88 3.88 10.39 7.78
N ASP A 89 4.96 10.18 7.04
CA ASP A 89 5.06 10.65 5.66
C ASP A 89 4.09 9.88 4.76
N MET A 90 3.55 10.56 3.75
CA MET A 90 2.69 9.93 2.76
C MET A 90 3.52 9.06 1.81
N THR A 91 2.97 7.90 1.48
CA THR A 91 3.55 6.93 0.54
C THR A 91 2.55 6.58 -0.56
N ALA A 92 3.04 5.85 -1.56
CA ALA A 92 2.27 5.25 -2.62
C ALA A 92 2.75 3.81 -2.83
N PRO A 93 1.95 2.92 -3.43
CA PRO A 93 0.56 3.12 -3.83
C PRO A 93 -0.43 2.97 -2.66
N VAL A 94 -1.65 3.46 -2.89
CA VAL A 94 -2.84 2.98 -2.19
C VAL A 94 -3.38 1.77 -2.96
N THR A 95 -3.42 0.60 -2.30
CA THR A 95 -3.88 -0.63 -2.91
C THR A 95 -5.32 -0.95 -2.52
N GLN A 96 -6.04 -1.60 -3.41
CA GLN A 96 -7.40 -2.08 -3.19
C GLN A 96 -7.56 -3.48 -3.78
N VAL A 97 -8.08 -4.41 -2.97
CA VAL A 97 -8.30 -5.81 -3.36
C VAL A 97 -9.66 -6.28 -2.84
N ALA A 98 -10.35 -7.10 -3.64
CA ALA A 98 -11.64 -7.69 -3.27
C ALA A 98 -11.44 -8.74 -2.16
N VAL A 99 -12.31 -8.74 -1.15
CA VAL A 99 -12.30 -9.70 -0.04
C VAL A 99 -13.74 -10.06 0.35
N PRO A 100 -13.97 -11.19 1.06
CA PRO A 100 -15.28 -11.45 1.65
C PRO A 100 -15.74 -10.28 2.53
N GLY A 101 -16.91 -9.71 2.24
CA GLY A 101 -17.44 -8.55 2.96
C GLY A 101 -17.02 -7.18 2.43
N GLY A 102 -16.41 -7.10 1.24
CA GLY A 102 -16.20 -5.85 0.50
C GLY A 102 -14.80 -5.72 -0.09
N TYR A 103 -14.11 -4.63 0.26
CA TYR A 103 -12.76 -4.35 -0.23
C TYR A 103 -11.80 -4.09 0.92
N LEU A 104 -10.59 -4.66 0.81
CA LEU A 104 -9.46 -4.32 1.65
C LEU A 104 -8.68 -3.21 0.95
N VAL A 105 -8.54 -2.08 1.63
CA VAL A 105 -7.73 -0.95 1.17
C VAL A 105 -6.50 -0.83 2.05
N GLN A 106 -5.34 -0.64 1.44
CA GLN A 106 -4.07 -0.60 2.16
C GLN A 106 -3.23 0.60 1.75
N PHE A 107 -2.62 1.24 2.73
CA PHE A 107 -1.62 2.28 2.53
C PHE A 107 -0.27 1.71 2.95
N VAL A 108 0.73 1.87 2.10
CA VAL A 108 2.11 1.55 2.44
C VAL A 108 2.59 2.48 3.57
N LEU A 109 3.42 1.99 4.48
CA LEU A 109 4.10 2.85 5.45
C LEU A 109 5.51 3.20 4.95
N PRO A 110 6.07 4.36 5.36
CA PRO A 110 7.44 4.75 5.01
C PRO A 110 8.45 3.64 5.34
N LYS A 111 9.55 3.51 4.57
CA LYS A 111 10.50 2.39 4.71
C LYS A 111 11.20 2.34 6.06
N ASN A 112 11.26 3.45 6.79
CA ASN A 112 11.82 3.51 8.14
C ASN A 112 10.84 2.99 9.22
N VAL A 113 9.59 2.69 8.86
CA VAL A 113 8.57 2.15 9.76
C VAL A 113 8.49 0.63 9.63
N SER A 114 8.77 -0.06 10.73
CA SER A 114 8.60 -1.50 10.88
C SER A 114 7.29 -1.81 11.61
N LEU A 115 6.81 -3.05 11.57
CA LEU A 115 5.60 -3.44 12.31
C LEU A 115 5.74 -3.21 13.83
N THR A 116 6.96 -3.28 14.36
CA THR A 116 7.27 -3.03 15.76
C THR A 116 7.38 -1.55 16.12
N SER A 117 7.80 -0.69 15.18
CA SER A 117 7.93 0.76 15.39
C SER A 117 6.71 1.56 14.92
N ALA A 118 5.83 0.95 14.13
CA ALA A 118 4.61 1.58 13.64
C ALA A 118 3.73 2.05 14.80
N PRO A 119 3.24 3.31 14.77
CA PRO A 119 2.36 3.82 15.80
C PRO A 119 1.10 2.97 15.94
N GLU A 120 0.63 2.74 17.16
CA GLU A 120 -0.60 1.96 17.35
C GLU A 120 -1.82 2.77 16.87
N PRO A 121 -2.66 2.23 15.98
CA PRO A 121 -3.87 2.93 15.54
C PRO A 121 -4.84 3.19 16.71
N VAL A 122 -5.49 4.35 16.70
CA VAL A 122 -6.60 4.62 17.64
C VAL A 122 -7.90 3.99 17.14
N ASP A 123 -8.10 3.94 15.82
CA ASP A 123 -9.27 3.33 15.21
C ASP A 123 -9.10 1.81 15.12
N PRO A 124 -9.95 0.99 15.77
CA PRO A 124 -9.81 -0.46 15.79
C PRO A 124 -10.04 -1.11 14.42
N ARG A 125 -10.57 -0.38 13.43
CA ARG A 125 -10.73 -0.87 12.06
C ARG A 125 -9.42 -0.88 11.29
N VAL A 126 -8.44 -0.06 11.70
CA VAL A 126 -7.11 0.00 11.09
C VAL A 126 -6.25 -1.12 11.67
N LYS A 127 -5.75 -1.98 10.80
CA LYS A 127 -4.81 -3.04 11.15
C LYS A 127 -3.47 -2.76 10.51
N LEU A 128 -2.40 -3.12 11.20
CA LEU A 128 -1.05 -3.05 10.67
C LEU A 128 -0.60 -4.45 10.28
N ARG A 129 -0.01 -4.58 9.09
CA ARG A 129 0.45 -5.87 8.59
C ARG A 129 1.76 -5.72 7.84
N GLU A 130 2.63 -6.70 8.00
CA GLU A 130 3.80 -6.86 7.16
C GLU A 130 3.44 -7.69 5.92
N ILE A 131 3.78 -7.16 4.75
CA ILE A 131 3.73 -7.87 3.48
C ILE A 131 5.12 -8.46 3.25
N ALA A 132 5.21 -9.78 3.20
CA ALA A 132 6.46 -10.47 2.91
C ALA A 132 6.93 -10.19 1.46
N ALA A 133 8.21 -10.43 1.21
CA ALA A 133 8.76 -10.33 -0.14
C ALA A 133 7.98 -11.22 -1.12
N ALA A 134 7.52 -10.64 -2.22
CA ALA A 134 6.67 -11.32 -3.18
C ALA A 134 6.91 -10.82 -4.61
N SER A 135 6.64 -11.70 -5.57
CA SER A 135 6.71 -11.38 -6.99
C SER A 135 5.32 -11.11 -7.56
N TRP A 136 5.23 -10.04 -8.33
CA TRP A 136 3.99 -9.53 -8.90
C TRP A 136 4.18 -9.28 -10.39
N ALA A 137 3.17 -9.62 -11.19
CA ALA A 137 3.02 -9.08 -12.53
C ALA A 137 2.24 -7.77 -12.44
N VAL A 138 2.74 -6.73 -13.10
CA VAL A 138 2.20 -5.38 -13.03
C VAL A 138 2.01 -4.81 -14.43
N ILE A 139 0.80 -4.33 -14.71
CA ILE A 139 0.52 -3.49 -15.88
C ILE A 139 0.26 -2.06 -15.41
N THR A 140 0.89 -1.08 -16.06
CA THR A 140 0.71 0.33 -15.76
C THR A 140 -0.15 0.99 -16.84
N TYR A 141 -1.09 1.83 -16.42
CA TYR A 141 -1.99 2.55 -17.32
C TYR A 141 -2.34 3.94 -16.77
N SER A 142 -2.77 4.82 -17.67
CA SER A 142 -3.30 6.14 -17.34
C SER A 142 -4.81 6.17 -17.49
N GLY A 143 -5.48 7.10 -16.80
CA GLY A 143 -6.93 7.25 -16.91
C GLY A 143 -7.65 7.41 -15.59
N THR A 144 -8.98 7.30 -15.66
CA THR A 144 -9.86 7.27 -14.48
C THR A 144 -9.74 5.93 -13.75
N TRP A 145 -10.20 5.90 -12.50
CA TRP A 145 -10.22 4.71 -11.64
C TRP A 145 -11.50 3.87 -11.79
N SER A 146 -12.16 3.93 -12.95
CA SER A 146 -13.40 3.20 -13.17
C SER A 146 -13.16 1.69 -13.19
N GLN A 147 -14.17 0.93 -12.78
CA GLN A 147 -14.16 -0.54 -12.90
C GLN A 147 -13.86 -1.01 -14.33
N SER A 148 -14.39 -0.32 -15.35
CA SER A 148 -14.13 -0.66 -16.75
C SER A 148 -12.64 -0.56 -17.14
N ASN A 149 -11.95 0.51 -16.71
CA ASN A 149 -10.51 0.64 -17.00
C ASN A 149 -9.70 -0.42 -16.27
N PHE A 150 -10.11 -0.77 -15.05
CA PHE A 150 -9.49 -1.84 -14.29
C PHE A 150 -9.65 -3.19 -15.00
N ASP A 151 -10.87 -3.54 -15.42
CA ASP A 151 -11.17 -4.82 -16.07
C ASP A 151 -10.46 -4.96 -17.43
N GLU A 152 -10.39 -3.88 -18.22
CA GLU A 152 -9.68 -3.86 -19.50
C GLU A 152 -8.18 -4.15 -19.30
N ASN A 153 -7.53 -3.45 -18.37
CA ASN A 153 -6.10 -3.63 -18.10
C ASN A 153 -5.81 -4.97 -17.41
N LEU A 154 -6.71 -5.46 -16.55
CA LEU A 154 -6.63 -6.81 -16.00
C LEU A 154 -6.71 -7.86 -17.11
N GLY A 155 -7.61 -7.69 -18.09
CA GLY A 155 -7.73 -8.56 -19.25
C GLY A 155 -6.44 -8.59 -20.08
N ALA A 156 -5.85 -7.42 -20.35
CA ALA A 156 -4.58 -7.30 -21.06
C ALA A 156 -3.43 -7.99 -20.30
N LEU A 157 -3.34 -7.75 -18.98
CA LEU A 157 -2.36 -8.39 -18.10
C LEU A 157 -2.48 -9.92 -18.12
N ARG A 158 -3.69 -10.45 -17.93
CA ARG A 158 -3.93 -11.91 -17.95
C ARG A 158 -3.60 -12.51 -19.31
N LYS A 159 -3.89 -11.82 -20.40
CA LYS A 159 -3.55 -12.25 -21.76
C LYS A 159 -2.04 -12.37 -21.94
N ALA A 160 -1.29 -11.31 -21.59
CA ALA A 160 0.17 -11.30 -21.70
C ALA A 160 0.81 -12.42 -20.86
N LEU A 161 0.35 -12.61 -19.62
CA LEU A 161 0.86 -13.67 -18.74
C LEU A 161 0.54 -15.07 -19.25
N LYS A 162 -0.66 -15.28 -19.82
CA LYS A 162 -1.03 -16.54 -20.44
C LYS A 162 -0.18 -16.86 -21.66
N THR A 163 0.10 -15.88 -22.52
CA THR A 163 0.99 -16.04 -23.68
C THR A 163 2.41 -16.39 -23.26
N ALA A 164 2.86 -15.90 -22.10
CA ALA A 164 4.17 -16.19 -21.54
C ALA A 164 4.22 -17.44 -20.64
N ASP A 165 3.12 -18.18 -20.52
CA ASP A 165 2.95 -19.35 -19.65
C ASP A 165 3.29 -19.09 -18.16
N ILE A 166 2.88 -17.92 -17.66
CA ILE A 166 3.11 -17.51 -16.27
C ILE A 166 1.85 -17.71 -15.43
N ALA A 167 1.95 -18.56 -14.41
CA ALA A 167 0.88 -18.80 -13.46
C ALA A 167 0.74 -17.65 -12.45
N THR A 168 -0.51 -17.31 -12.13
CA THR A 168 -0.86 -16.30 -11.13
C THR A 168 -1.75 -16.91 -10.05
N GLN A 169 -1.87 -16.21 -8.91
CA GLN A 169 -2.70 -16.62 -7.79
C GLN A 169 -3.36 -15.41 -7.10
N GLY A 170 -4.44 -15.67 -6.38
CA GLY A 170 -5.16 -14.67 -5.61
C GLY A 170 -5.95 -13.66 -6.46
N GLU A 171 -6.47 -12.66 -5.77
CA GLU A 171 -7.27 -11.58 -6.36
C GLU A 171 -6.38 -10.48 -6.96
N PRO A 172 -6.81 -9.85 -8.06
CA PRO A 172 -6.11 -8.70 -8.64
C PRO A 172 -6.15 -7.50 -7.69
N VAL A 173 -5.06 -6.74 -7.67
CA VAL A 173 -4.91 -5.56 -6.83
C VAL A 173 -4.88 -4.31 -7.70
N LEU A 174 -5.76 -3.35 -7.40
CA LEU A 174 -5.71 -2.01 -7.99
C LEU A 174 -4.79 -1.13 -7.15
N SER A 175 -3.76 -0.56 -7.77
CA SER A 175 -2.76 0.29 -7.11
C SER A 175 -2.83 1.70 -7.67
N ARG A 176 -3.16 2.67 -6.81
CA ARG A 176 -3.34 4.09 -7.16
C ARG A 176 -2.19 4.91 -6.59
N TYR A 177 -1.50 5.69 -7.42
CA TYR A 177 -0.31 6.44 -7.01
C TYR A 177 -0.55 7.93 -6.79
N ASN A 178 -1.58 8.47 -7.44
CA ASN A 178 -1.76 9.91 -7.52
C ASN A 178 -2.89 10.39 -6.62
N GLY A 179 -2.65 11.55 -5.98
CA GLY A 179 -3.66 12.26 -5.22
C GLY A 179 -4.77 12.87 -6.09
N PRO A 180 -5.86 13.34 -5.45
CA PRO A 180 -7.09 13.78 -6.14
C PRO A 180 -6.88 14.92 -7.14
N PHE A 181 -5.87 15.78 -6.92
CA PHE A 181 -5.59 16.94 -7.77
C PHE A 181 -4.80 16.62 -9.04
N THR A 182 -4.32 15.38 -9.21
CA THR A 182 -3.61 14.99 -10.43
C THR A 182 -4.60 14.84 -11.59
N PRO A 183 -4.38 15.52 -12.74
CA PRO A 183 -5.22 15.36 -13.93
C PRO A 183 -5.32 13.89 -14.36
N TRP A 184 -6.51 13.42 -14.71
CA TRP A 184 -6.78 11.98 -14.91
C TRP A 184 -5.89 11.32 -15.97
N PHE A 185 -5.51 12.04 -17.03
CA PHE A 185 -4.62 11.54 -18.08
C PHE A 185 -3.15 11.47 -17.67
N MET A 186 -2.77 12.10 -16.54
CA MET A 186 -1.43 12.04 -15.96
C MET A 186 -1.34 11.07 -14.76
N ARG A 187 -2.46 10.46 -14.37
CA ARG A 187 -2.46 9.50 -13.26
C ARG A 187 -1.77 8.22 -13.67
N ARG A 188 -0.88 7.72 -12.82
CA ARG A 188 -0.33 6.37 -12.83
C ARG A 188 -1.25 5.46 -12.02
N ASN A 189 -1.85 4.50 -12.71
CA ASN A 189 -2.59 3.41 -12.12
C ASN A 189 -1.91 2.10 -12.49
N GLU A 190 -2.02 1.11 -11.62
CA GLU A 190 -1.50 -0.22 -11.90
C GLU A 190 -2.48 -1.30 -11.50
N VAL A 191 -2.48 -2.41 -12.25
CA VAL A 191 -3.13 -3.66 -11.83
C VAL A 191 -2.05 -4.68 -11.56
N TRP A 192 -2.10 -5.30 -10.37
CA TRP A 192 -1.13 -6.30 -9.95
C TRP A 192 -1.79 -7.67 -9.84
N LEU A 193 -1.06 -8.72 -10.27
CA LEU A 193 -1.41 -10.12 -10.02
C LEU A 193 -0.24 -10.82 -9.35
N ALA A 194 -0.50 -11.51 -8.25
CA ALA A 194 0.54 -12.28 -7.55
C ALA A 194 0.96 -13.47 -8.41
N LEU A 195 2.26 -13.74 -8.47
CA LEU A 195 2.78 -14.91 -9.15
C LEU A 195 2.69 -16.14 -8.25
N ARG A 196 2.56 -17.31 -8.88
CA ARG A 196 2.56 -18.62 -8.20
C ARG A 196 3.98 -19.16 -8.04
#